data_AF-A0A7R9W4S0-F1
#
_entry.id   AF-A0A7R9W4S0-F1
#
_cell.length_a   1.000
_cell.length_b   1.000
_cell.length_c   1.000
_cell.angle_alpha   90.00
_cell.angle_beta   90.00
_cell.angle_gamma   90.00
#
_symmetry.space_group_name_H-M   'P 1'
#
loop_
_entity.id
_entity.type
_entity.pdbx_description
1 polymer ?
#
loop_
_entity_poly.entity_id
_entity_poly.type
_entity_poly.pdbx_seq_one_letter_code
_entity_poly.pdbx_strand_id
1 'polypeptide(L)'
;QLLKEMCTSTESIFAWVGAVVINAAFVSFIAWGSSTQWQLGFVISCVYTLALYGLAAYLDKQGDERPDTTIEVSEERSDEREASGPPRDHRSILVSLLYGLAVIALGVTGLFLPTNLFFCPDERPPWPPHPTGRWETDIASLPEAVRSWAKSDVEPIHAASMVYLSETKSTLFSGTNGDTQRNILWVAPASVYPFRSAEPVSFPNISTPYEFVSVSDSKACFGCASPTQGEEGVDDKDGPVRPARKELTIACSGGKFVRLANQNSDGVTHQSPHNLIAFNGTLWYKDYPPSDLQGTLIFSLDPSTMDEICHSTYHGEEAVLYGDGTSRISSSENGQECRMIVERKRSILALFTSALPMTVVSILLWAKRNVSTMGLTTYIGISAVAISIYISVDPLGDRFQDFLEWWFSISGALWLAILTDIFFSNRPSVDLAPLVWGLNLGALAFMTGMIALTGVLQEDTLWRWLLLNVLSFAPLGVLGTATNQIFLLLLCALGFLADSFRLASWFVEGASPNVEVPIYFLVLAFAGLSISGFGWFLNRRQAMIHASLSRWFEQHSLSRVRRVDPEYDPLQADASSSRSSHPSSQGEGSFDDVGA
;
A
#
# COMPACT_ATOMS: atom_id res chain seq x y z
N GLN A 1 10.69 10.93 28.04
CA GLN A 1 10.03 12.11 28.65
C GLN A 1 9.04 12.75 27.68
N LEU A 2 9.42 13.11 26.45
CA LEU A 2 8.49 13.63 25.41
C LEU A 2 7.38 12.65 24.96
N LEU A 3 7.65 11.34 24.83
CA LEU A 3 6.61 10.34 24.56
C LEU A 3 5.82 9.97 25.84
N LYS A 4 6.44 10.16 27.01
CA LYS A 4 5.74 10.15 28.29
C LYS A 4 4.79 11.34 28.32
N GLU A 5 5.19 12.54 27.92
CA GLU A 5 4.32 13.73 27.79
C GLU A 5 3.26 13.59 26.69
N MET A 6 3.56 12.96 25.55
CA MET A 6 2.57 12.65 24.51
C MET A 6 1.51 11.64 24.96
N CYS A 7 1.87 10.69 25.83
CA CYS A 7 0.94 9.68 26.37
C CYS A 7 0.44 9.97 27.80
N THR A 8 0.93 11.02 28.46
CA THR A 8 0.50 11.38 29.84
C THR A 8 -0.23 12.71 29.90
N SER A 9 0.00 13.64 28.97
CA SER A 9 -0.85 14.81 28.84
C SER A 9 -2.03 14.45 27.95
N THR A 10 -3.20 14.31 28.56
CA THR A 10 -4.47 14.07 27.86
C THR A 10 -4.68 15.15 26.78
N GLU A 11 -4.18 16.35 27.03
CA GLU A 11 -4.16 17.50 26.11
C GLU A 11 -3.48 17.19 24.77
N SER A 12 -2.31 16.53 24.76
CA SER A 12 -1.59 16.20 23.53
C SER A 12 -2.40 15.25 22.64
N ILE A 13 -3.02 14.23 23.25
CA ILE A 13 -3.87 13.26 22.54
C ILE A 13 -5.10 13.96 21.96
N PHE A 14 -5.80 14.78 22.75
CA PHE A 14 -6.96 15.53 22.27
C PHE A 14 -6.60 16.55 21.18
N ALA A 15 -5.43 17.21 21.29
CA ALA A 15 -4.94 18.12 20.25
C ALA A 15 -4.68 17.37 18.92
N TRP A 16 -4.12 16.15 18.99
CA TRP A 16 -3.92 15.30 17.83
C TRP A 16 -5.22 14.82 17.21
N VAL A 17 -6.14 14.30 18.03
CA VAL A 17 -7.46 13.87 17.53
C VAL A 17 -8.21 15.05 16.91
N GLY A 18 -8.20 16.21 17.57
CA GLY A 18 -8.78 17.44 17.03
C GLY A 18 -8.13 17.86 15.71
N ALA A 19 -6.80 17.79 15.61
CA ALA A 19 -6.09 18.06 14.37
C ALA A 19 -6.50 17.09 13.26
N VAL A 20 -6.57 15.78 13.52
CA VAL A 20 -7.01 14.78 12.54
C VAL A 20 -8.44 15.05 12.07
N VAL A 21 -9.37 15.32 12.99
CA VAL A 21 -10.78 15.61 12.67
C VAL A 21 -10.92 16.87 11.82
N ILE A 22 -10.22 17.95 12.19
CA ILE A 22 -10.22 19.20 11.43
C ILE A 22 -9.68 18.96 10.02
N ASN A 23 -8.57 18.23 9.87
CA ASN A 23 -8.02 17.92 8.56
C ASN A 23 -8.97 17.04 7.73
N ALA A 24 -9.61 16.04 8.32
CA ALA A 24 -10.58 15.21 7.62
C ALA A 24 -11.78 16.04 7.11
N ALA A 25 -12.27 16.99 7.91
CA ALA A 25 -13.33 17.91 7.50
C ALA A 25 -12.88 18.82 6.35
N PHE A 26 -11.68 19.40 6.42
CA PHE A 26 -11.14 20.24 5.36
C PHE A 26 -10.82 19.46 4.09
N VAL A 27 -10.28 18.25 4.18
CA VAL A 27 -10.08 17.36 3.02
C VAL A 27 -11.42 17.07 2.35
N SER A 28 -12.46 16.78 3.13
CA SER A 28 -13.81 16.56 2.59
C SER A 28 -14.37 17.80 1.90
N PHE A 29 -14.16 18.98 2.47
CA PHE A 29 -14.61 20.25 1.89
C PHE A 29 -13.85 20.64 0.63
N ILE A 30 -12.53 20.43 0.61
CA ILE A 30 -11.67 20.61 -0.57
C ILE A 30 -12.08 19.63 -1.67
N ALA A 31 -12.33 18.36 -1.33
CA ALA A 31 -12.79 17.35 -2.28
C ALA A 31 -14.15 17.70 -2.88
N TRP A 32 -15.11 18.16 -2.07
CA TRP A 32 -16.40 18.66 -2.54
C TRP A 32 -16.25 19.88 -3.46
N GLY A 33 -15.40 20.84 -3.08
CA GLY A 33 -15.08 21.99 -3.93
C GLY A 33 -14.49 21.54 -5.26
N SER A 34 -13.54 20.61 -5.22
CA SER A 34 -12.85 20.08 -6.41
C SER A 34 -13.76 19.30 -7.34
N SER A 35 -14.72 18.53 -6.82
CA SER A 35 -15.69 17.78 -7.63
C SER A 35 -16.72 18.69 -8.28
N THR A 36 -17.03 19.83 -7.65
CA THR A 36 -17.93 20.84 -8.22
C THR A 36 -17.22 21.64 -9.30
N GLN A 37 -16.09 22.27 -8.95
CA GLN A 37 -15.22 23.03 -9.83
C GLN A 37 -13.80 23.00 -9.25
N TRP A 38 -12.82 22.45 -9.97
CA TRP A 38 -11.46 22.29 -9.44
C TRP A 38 -10.83 23.61 -8.96
N GLN A 39 -11.19 24.74 -9.59
CA GLN A 39 -10.75 26.08 -9.17
C GLN A 39 -11.27 26.45 -7.77
N LEU A 40 -12.51 26.07 -7.44
CA LEU A 40 -13.09 26.27 -6.12
C LEU A 40 -12.33 25.45 -5.08
N GLY A 41 -12.06 24.17 -5.37
CA GLY A 41 -11.22 23.31 -4.52
C GLY A 41 -9.83 23.89 -4.28
N PHE A 42 -9.18 24.40 -5.33
CA PHE A 42 -7.88 25.07 -5.24
C PHE A 42 -7.91 26.32 -4.36
N VAL A 43 -8.91 27.20 -4.54
CA VAL A 43 -9.05 28.43 -3.73
C VAL A 43 -9.28 28.08 -2.25
N ILE A 44 -10.14 27.10 -1.95
CA ILE A 44 -10.38 26.63 -0.58
C ILE A 44 -9.07 26.10 0.04
N SER A 45 -8.28 25.32 -0.72
CA SER A 45 -6.99 24.79 -0.27
C SER A 45 -5.96 25.89 0.03
N CYS A 46 -5.90 26.94 -0.81
CA CYS A 46 -5.07 28.12 -0.57
C CYS A 46 -5.47 28.84 0.73
N VAL A 47 -6.77 29.12 0.90
CA VAL A 47 -7.29 29.79 2.10
C VAL A 47 -6.99 28.98 3.36
N TYR A 48 -7.19 27.66 3.31
CA TYR A 48 -6.88 26.77 4.42
C TYR A 48 -5.39 26.79 4.79
N THR A 49 -4.51 26.69 3.79
CA THR A 49 -3.05 26.76 4.00
C THR A 49 -2.62 28.08 4.65
N LEU A 50 -3.14 29.21 4.16
CA LEU A 50 -2.86 30.53 4.72
C LEU A 50 -3.43 30.70 6.13
N ALA A 51 -4.62 30.18 6.39
CA ALA A 51 -5.25 30.23 7.71
C ALA A 51 -4.46 29.42 8.75
N LEU A 52 -4.02 28.20 8.41
CA LEU A 52 -3.18 27.37 9.27
C LEU A 52 -1.85 28.06 9.59
N TYR A 53 -1.17 28.57 8.56
CA TYR A 53 0.11 29.25 8.74
C TYR A 53 -0.05 30.55 9.56
N GLY A 54 -1.06 31.36 9.24
CA GLY A 54 -1.36 32.60 9.95
C GLY A 54 -1.70 32.37 11.42
N LEU A 55 -2.51 31.33 11.72
CA LEU A 55 -2.83 30.95 13.08
C LEU A 55 -1.60 30.43 13.85
N ALA A 56 -0.77 29.61 13.21
CA ALA A 56 0.47 29.13 13.80
C ALA A 56 1.41 30.29 14.15
N ALA A 57 1.61 31.22 13.22
CA ALA A 57 2.46 32.40 13.41
C ALA A 57 1.92 33.36 14.47
N TYR A 58 0.60 33.55 14.52
CA TYR A 58 -0.06 34.36 15.54
C TYR A 58 0.14 33.78 16.94
N LEU A 59 -0.11 32.47 17.12
CA LEU A 59 0.07 31.79 18.40
C LEU A 59 1.54 31.71 18.83
N ASP A 60 2.47 31.54 17.89
CA ASP A 60 3.92 31.61 18.13
C ASP A 60 4.30 32.99 18.68
N LYS A 61 3.80 34.07 18.07
CA LYS A 61 4.06 35.46 18.53
C LYS A 61 3.46 35.75 19.91
N GLN A 62 2.26 35.26 20.20
CA GLN A 62 1.64 35.45 21.52
C GLN A 62 2.38 34.72 22.64
N GLY A 63 3.06 33.62 22.33
CA GLY A 63 3.94 32.92 23.27
C GLY A 63 5.11 33.79 23.70
N ASP A 64 5.76 34.47 22.75
CA ASP A 64 6.93 35.33 23.00
C ASP A 64 6.59 36.61 23.79
N GLU A 65 5.35 37.12 23.67
CA GLU A 65 4.94 38.41 24.28
C GLU A 65 4.49 38.30 25.74
N ARG A 66 4.37 37.10 26.33
CA ARG A 66 4.03 36.96 27.75
C ARG A 66 5.20 37.54 28.55
N PRO A 67 5.09 38.76 29.09
CA PRO A 67 6.17 39.33 29.88
C PRO A 67 6.34 38.37 31.05
N ASP A 68 7.57 38.03 31.40
CA ASP A 68 7.88 37.45 32.70
C ASP A 68 7.35 38.45 33.73
N THR A 69 6.07 38.33 34.08
CA THR A 69 5.47 38.97 35.24
C THR A 69 6.29 38.40 36.37
N THR A 70 7.28 39.19 36.73
CA THR A 70 8.21 39.02 37.81
C THR A 70 7.30 39.01 39.01
N ILE A 71 6.81 37.82 39.36
CA ILE A 71 6.25 37.59 40.67
C ILE A 71 7.47 37.84 41.55
N GLU A 72 7.55 39.05 42.11
CA GLU A 72 8.41 39.38 43.23
C GLU A 72 7.98 38.44 44.36
N VAL A 73 8.46 37.20 44.31
CA VAL A 73 8.39 36.26 45.42
C VAL A 73 9.36 36.83 46.43
N SER A 74 8.77 37.59 47.35
CA SER A 74 9.32 38.04 48.61
C SER A 74 10.36 37.05 49.13
N GLU A 75 11.59 37.55 49.24
CA GLU A 75 12.73 36.92 49.90
C GLU A 75 12.32 36.28 51.22
N GLU A 76 12.23 34.94 51.28
CA GLU A 76 12.45 34.25 52.53
C GLU A 76 12.97 32.82 52.30
N ARG A 77 14.28 32.67 52.62
CA ARG A 77 14.98 31.44 53.05
C ARG A 77 15.37 30.34 52.03
N SER A 78 16.62 30.49 51.58
CA SER A 78 17.79 29.62 51.87
C SER A 78 17.82 28.14 51.46
N ASP A 79 18.75 27.88 50.52
CA ASP A 79 19.77 26.81 50.55
C ASP A 79 19.53 25.42 49.93
N GLU A 80 18.67 25.31 48.91
CA GLU A 80 18.77 24.21 47.93
C GLU A 80 18.94 24.77 46.51
N ARG A 81 20.20 25.05 46.13
CA ARG A 81 20.62 25.30 44.74
C ARG A 81 20.56 23.98 43.96
N GLU A 82 19.37 23.44 43.73
CA GLU A 82 19.18 22.57 42.58
C GLU A 82 19.30 23.43 41.32
N ALA A 83 20.15 22.99 40.40
CA ALA A 83 20.37 23.60 39.10
C ALA A 83 19.07 23.57 38.29
N SER A 84 18.20 24.55 38.55
CA SER A 84 17.04 24.88 37.73
C SER A 84 17.58 25.39 36.39
N GLY A 85 17.74 24.45 35.46
CA GLY A 85 18.00 24.79 34.06
C GLY A 85 16.96 25.80 33.57
N PRO A 86 17.33 26.67 32.61
CA PRO A 86 16.43 27.69 32.10
C PRO A 86 15.07 27.07 31.75
N PRO A 87 13.95 27.72 32.09
CA PRO A 87 12.62 27.22 31.79
C PRO A 87 12.58 26.90 30.29
N ARG A 88 12.49 25.61 29.97
CA ARG A 88 12.42 25.15 28.59
C ARG A 88 11.13 25.70 28.03
N ASP A 89 11.27 26.65 27.13
CA ASP A 89 10.20 27.33 26.44
C ASP A 89 9.29 26.29 25.78
N HIS A 90 8.21 25.92 26.47
CA HIS A 90 7.24 24.94 26.00
C HIS A 90 6.38 25.61 24.94
N ARG A 91 6.98 25.85 23.76
CA ARG A 91 6.21 26.16 22.56
C ARG A 91 5.12 25.11 22.44
N SER A 92 3.88 25.58 22.39
CA SER A 92 2.74 24.67 22.44
C SER A 92 2.85 23.64 21.30
N ILE A 93 2.60 22.37 21.65
CA ILE A 93 2.51 21.28 20.67
C ILE A 93 1.58 21.68 19.52
N LEU A 94 0.50 22.40 19.85
CA LEU A 94 -0.45 22.98 18.91
C LEU A 94 0.21 23.83 17.81
N VAL A 95 1.09 24.78 18.16
CA VAL A 95 1.80 25.63 17.17
C VAL A 95 2.62 24.77 16.22
N SER A 96 3.31 23.75 16.75
CA SER A 96 4.09 22.83 15.93
C SER A 96 3.20 22.02 14.98
N LEU A 97 2.04 21.55 15.45
CA LEU A 97 1.06 20.85 14.60
C LEU A 97 0.53 21.76 13.49
N LEU A 98 0.14 22.99 13.81
CA LEU A 98 -0.41 23.93 12.82
C LEU A 98 0.61 24.25 11.72
N TYR A 99 1.89 24.46 12.06
CA TYR A 99 2.95 24.63 11.05
C TYR A 99 3.15 23.37 10.20
N GLY A 100 3.18 22.19 10.82
CA GLY A 100 3.31 20.91 10.09
C GLY A 100 2.17 20.72 9.09
N LEU A 101 0.93 20.97 9.53
CA LEU A 101 -0.26 20.91 8.67
C LEU A 101 -0.23 21.96 7.57
N ALA A 102 0.20 23.20 7.87
CA ALA A 102 0.33 24.24 6.86
C ALA A 102 1.31 23.86 5.75
N VAL A 103 2.43 23.22 6.08
CA VAL A 103 3.42 22.76 5.10
C VAL A 103 2.88 21.60 4.26
N ILE A 104 2.16 20.65 4.86
CA ILE A 104 1.49 19.57 4.10
C ILE A 104 0.41 20.15 3.18
N ALA A 105 -0.41 21.07 3.70
CA ALA A 105 -1.44 21.75 2.92
C ALA A 105 -0.86 22.58 1.76
N LEU A 106 0.31 23.20 1.95
CA LEU A 106 1.06 23.86 0.88
C LEU A 106 1.44 22.86 -0.22
N GLY A 107 1.95 21.69 0.15
CA GLY A 107 2.24 20.60 -0.79
C GLY A 107 0.98 20.16 -1.56
N VAL A 108 -0.11 19.87 -0.87
CA VAL A 108 -1.38 19.45 -1.50
C VAL A 108 -1.92 20.55 -2.44
N THR A 109 -1.94 21.80 -1.99
CA THR A 109 -2.37 22.97 -2.79
C THR A 109 -1.53 23.11 -4.06
N GLY A 110 -0.21 22.91 -3.95
CA GLY A 110 0.69 22.91 -5.10
C GLY A 110 0.37 21.81 -6.12
N LEU A 111 -0.11 20.65 -5.65
CA LEU A 111 -0.43 19.48 -6.48
C LEU A 111 -1.76 19.64 -7.26
N PHE A 112 -2.65 20.54 -6.83
CA PHE A 112 -3.90 20.83 -7.53
C PHE A 112 -3.68 21.37 -8.95
N LEU A 113 -2.68 22.23 -9.15
CA LEU A 113 -2.39 22.82 -10.44
C LEU A 113 -2.01 21.77 -11.51
N PRO A 114 -0.98 20.94 -11.31
CA PRO A 114 -0.60 19.94 -12.30
C PRO A 114 -1.71 18.94 -12.60
N THR A 115 -2.41 18.45 -11.57
CA THR A 115 -3.46 17.44 -11.74
C THR A 115 -4.63 17.93 -12.59
N ASN A 116 -4.96 19.23 -12.54
CA ASN A 116 -6.11 19.81 -13.25
C ASN A 116 -5.76 20.57 -14.54
N LEU A 117 -4.56 21.15 -14.66
CA LEU A 117 -4.16 21.91 -15.86
C LEU A 117 -3.82 21.02 -17.05
N PHE A 118 -3.15 19.90 -16.76
CA PHE A 118 -2.82 18.93 -17.79
C PHE A 118 -3.78 17.78 -17.64
N PHE A 119 -4.51 17.49 -18.71
CA PHE A 119 -5.25 16.27 -18.86
C PHE A 119 -4.99 15.83 -20.29
N CYS A 120 -4.77 14.53 -20.50
CA CYS A 120 -5.13 13.99 -21.79
C CYS A 120 -6.65 14.04 -21.77
N PRO A 121 -7.32 14.72 -22.73
CA PRO A 121 -8.69 14.34 -23.00
C PRO A 121 -8.61 12.84 -23.20
N ASP A 122 -9.26 12.07 -22.32
CA ASP A 122 -9.30 10.63 -22.47
C ASP A 122 -9.62 10.41 -23.95
N GLU A 123 -8.71 9.83 -24.72
CA GLU A 123 -9.04 9.19 -25.99
C GLU A 123 -9.83 7.92 -25.67
N ARG A 124 -10.83 8.00 -24.78
CA ARG A 124 -12.12 7.55 -25.21
C ARG A 124 -12.50 8.59 -26.27
N PRO A 125 -12.24 8.36 -27.58
CA PRO A 125 -12.99 9.10 -28.60
C PRO A 125 -14.42 9.18 -28.07
N PRO A 126 -15.08 10.36 -28.04
CA PRO A 126 -16.43 10.48 -27.48
C PRO A 126 -17.17 9.27 -28.00
N TRP A 127 -17.48 8.30 -27.11
CA TRP A 127 -17.64 6.89 -27.51
C TRP A 127 -18.33 6.91 -28.86
N PRO A 128 -17.66 6.52 -29.97
CA PRO A 128 -18.19 6.76 -31.31
C PRO A 128 -19.64 6.35 -31.22
N PRO A 129 -20.58 7.30 -31.40
CA PRO A 129 -21.89 7.31 -30.73
C PRO A 129 -22.35 5.87 -30.68
N HIS A 130 -22.31 5.27 -29.47
CA HIS A 130 -22.35 3.80 -29.30
C HIS A 130 -23.31 3.29 -30.35
N PRO A 131 -22.86 2.46 -31.32
CA PRO A 131 -23.69 2.07 -32.44
C PRO A 131 -25.04 1.76 -31.85
N THR A 132 -26.06 2.56 -32.19
CA THR A 132 -27.37 2.54 -31.52
C THR A 132 -28.11 1.23 -31.77
N GLY A 133 -27.44 0.30 -32.44
CA GLY A 133 -27.89 -1.03 -32.62
C GLY A 133 -27.91 -1.80 -31.30
N ARG A 134 -28.99 -2.56 -31.18
CA ARG A 134 -29.20 -3.49 -30.08
C ARG A 134 -29.42 -4.88 -30.67
N TRP A 135 -28.95 -5.88 -29.97
CA TRP A 135 -29.38 -7.24 -30.23
C TRP A 135 -30.72 -7.47 -29.55
N GLU A 136 -31.70 -7.90 -30.32
CA GLU A 136 -33.02 -8.25 -29.84
C GLU A 136 -33.32 -9.68 -30.22
N THR A 137 -33.85 -10.46 -29.29
CA THR A 137 -34.36 -11.80 -29.59
C THR A 137 -35.87 -11.71 -29.69
N ASP A 138 -36.47 -12.25 -30.75
CA ASP A 138 -37.92 -12.43 -30.78
C ASP A 138 -38.32 -13.51 -29.77
N ILE A 139 -38.55 -13.10 -28.52
CA ILE A 139 -38.89 -14.00 -27.43
C ILE A 139 -40.16 -14.80 -27.75
N ALA A 140 -41.09 -14.27 -28.56
CA ALA A 140 -42.32 -14.99 -28.90
C ALA A 140 -42.06 -16.24 -29.76
N SER A 141 -40.95 -16.27 -30.51
CA SER A 141 -40.53 -17.41 -31.33
C SER A 141 -39.95 -18.56 -30.49
N LEU A 142 -39.52 -18.30 -29.25
CA LEU A 142 -38.88 -19.28 -28.39
C LEU A 142 -39.90 -20.24 -27.74
N PRO A 143 -39.48 -21.50 -27.42
CA PRO A 143 -40.31 -22.41 -26.64
C PRO A 143 -40.72 -21.83 -25.28
N GLU A 144 -41.90 -22.18 -24.77
CA GLU A 144 -42.51 -21.54 -23.59
C GLU A 144 -41.61 -21.52 -22.34
N ALA A 145 -40.95 -22.64 -22.03
CA ALA A 145 -40.03 -22.71 -20.89
C ALA A 145 -38.76 -21.86 -21.09
N VAL A 146 -38.30 -21.74 -22.35
CA VAL A 146 -37.15 -20.90 -22.71
C VAL A 146 -37.53 -19.42 -22.63
N ARG A 147 -38.78 -19.05 -22.92
CA ARG A 147 -39.26 -17.65 -22.81
C ARG A 147 -39.14 -17.09 -21.40
N SER A 148 -39.50 -17.86 -20.37
CA SER A 148 -39.38 -17.41 -18.98
C SER A 148 -37.93 -17.22 -18.57
N TRP A 149 -37.04 -18.11 -19.01
CA TRP A 149 -35.59 -18.03 -18.73
C TRP A 149 -34.92 -16.90 -19.53
N ALA A 150 -35.29 -16.69 -20.78
CA ALA A 150 -34.79 -15.61 -21.62
C ALA A 150 -35.04 -14.24 -20.97
N LYS A 151 -36.22 -14.05 -20.38
CA LYS A 151 -36.64 -12.82 -19.68
C LYS A 151 -36.05 -12.62 -18.30
N SER A 152 -35.41 -13.62 -17.70
CA SER A 152 -34.87 -13.46 -16.34
C SER A 152 -33.54 -12.69 -16.39
N ASP A 153 -33.51 -11.51 -15.79
CA ASP A 153 -32.29 -10.70 -15.56
C ASP A 153 -31.47 -11.20 -14.35
N VAL A 154 -31.80 -12.37 -13.82
CA VAL A 154 -31.10 -12.95 -12.69
C VAL A 154 -29.70 -13.35 -13.17
N GLU A 155 -28.69 -12.60 -12.77
CA GLU A 155 -27.29 -13.06 -12.79
C GLU A 155 -27.24 -14.38 -12.02
N PRO A 156 -26.65 -15.46 -12.59
CA PRO A 156 -26.79 -16.79 -12.04
C PRO A 156 -26.26 -16.85 -10.60
N ILE A 157 -27.19 -17.00 -9.66
CA ILE A 157 -26.89 -17.24 -8.25
C ILE A 157 -26.43 -18.70 -8.14
N HIS A 158 -25.12 -18.91 -8.33
CA HIS A 158 -24.40 -20.19 -8.23
C HIS A 158 -24.66 -21.20 -9.36
N ALA A 159 -23.84 -21.10 -10.41
CA ALA A 159 -23.66 -22.15 -11.41
C ALA A 159 -23.37 -23.52 -10.76
N ALA A 160 -24.07 -24.57 -11.18
CA ALA A 160 -23.76 -25.93 -10.76
C ALA A 160 -22.31 -26.27 -11.17
N SER A 161 -21.49 -26.70 -10.21
CA SER A 161 -20.08 -27.08 -10.43
C SER A 161 -19.88 -28.54 -10.82
N MET A 162 -20.98 -29.32 -10.84
CA MET A 162 -20.98 -30.73 -11.20
C MET A 162 -22.33 -31.17 -11.77
N VAL A 163 -22.32 -32.28 -12.52
CA VAL A 163 -23.52 -32.94 -13.06
C VAL A 163 -23.32 -34.45 -13.13
N TYR A 164 -24.37 -35.20 -12.79
CA TYR A 164 -24.39 -36.65 -12.89
C TYR A 164 -25.14 -37.13 -14.13
N LEU A 165 -24.52 -38.01 -14.91
CA LEU A 165 -25.09 -38.68 -16.07
C LEU A 165 -25.47 -40.11 -15.70
N SER A 166 -26.76 -40.41 -15.75
CA SER A 166 -27.34 -41.67 -15.27
C SER A 166 -27.02 -42.86 -16.19
N GLU A 167 -27.00 -42.67 -17.51
CA GLU A 167 -26.79 -43.72 -18.50
C GLU A 167 -25.33 -44.19 -18.52
N THR A 168 -24.39 -43.24 -18.52
CA THR A 168 -22.95 -43.52 -18.43
C THR A 168 -22.49 -43.78 -17.00
N LYS A 169 -23.37 -43.50 -16.03
CA LYS A 169 -23.08 -43.53 -14.60
C LYS A 169 -21.79 -42.76 -14.31
N SER A 170 -21.73 -41.48 -14.67
CA SER A 170 -20.52 -40.66 -14.48
C SER A 170 -20.85 -39.26 -14.00
N THR A 171 -20.04 -38.73 -13.08
CA THR A 171 -20.12 -37.34 -12.62
C THR A 171 -19.05 -36.50 -13.32
N LEU A 172 -19.47 -35.41 -13.96
CA LEU A 172 -18.58 -34.38 -14.48
C LEU A 172 -18.49 -33.27 -13.45
N PHE A 173 -17.29 -32.73 -13.20
CA PHE A 173 -17.11 -31.64 -12.24
C PHE A 173 -15.88 -30.79 -12.56
N SER A 174 -15.89 -29.57 -12.00
CA SER A 174 -14.76 -28.63 -12.03
C SER A 174 -13.85 -28.87 -10.83
N GLY A 175 -12.54 -28.98 -11.04
CA GLY A 175 -11.59 -29.19 -9.94
C GLY A 175 -10.13 -28.96 -10.33
N THR A 176 -9.25 -28.79 -9.35
CA THR A 176 -7.81 -28.59 -9.55
C THR A 176 -7.05 -29.91 -9.43
N ASN A 177 -5.97 -30.09 -10.18
CA ASN A 177 -5.03 -31.21 -10.01
C ASN A 177 -4.02 -31.00 -8.85
N GLY A 178 -4.14 -29.92 -8.09
CA GLY A 178 -3.19 -29.55 -7.03
C GLY A 178 -1.93 -28.82 -7.53
N ASP A 179 -1.45 -29.15 -8.74
CA ASP A 179 -0.25 -28.52 -9.32
C ASP A 179 -0.52 -27.18 -10.01
N THR A 180 -1.76 -26.97 -10.47
CA THR A 180 -2.16 -25.73 -11.15
C THR A 180 -3.26 -25.02 -10.36
N GLN A 181 -3.16 -23.71 -10.18
CA GLN A 181 -4.26 -22.87 -9.66
C GLN A 181 -5.49 -22.81 -10.61
N ARG A 182 -5.52 -23.67 -11.65
CA ARG A 182 -6.54 -23.66 -12.69
C ARG A 182 -7.48 -24.83 -12.47
N ASN A 183 -8.77 -24.53 -12.39
CA ASN A 183 -9.80 -25.56 -12.47
C ASN A 183 -9.78 -26.17 -13.87
N ILE A 184 -9.82 -27.50 -13.94
CA ILE A 184 -9.97 -28.27 -15.17
C ILE A 184 -11.18 -29.19 -15.06
N LEU A 185 -11.60 -29.77 -16.19
CA LEU A 185 -12.69 -30.73 -16.21
C LEU A 185 -12.22 -32.11 -15.72
N TRP A 186 -13.01 -32.70 -14.84
CA TRP A 186 -12.85 -34.07 -14.36
C TRP A 186 -14.09 -34.91 -14.63
N VAL A 187 -13.87 -36.20 -14.87
CA VAL A 187 -14.94 -37.19 -14.98
C VAL A 187 -14.68 -38.34 -14.01
N ALA A 188 -15.60 -38.53 -13.08
CA ALA A 188 -15.60 -39.65 -12.14
C ALA A 188 -16.68 -40.68 -12.52
N PRO A 189 -16.34 -41.90 -12.98
CA PRO A 189 -17.33 -42.95 -13.16
C PRO A 189 -17.94 -43.38 -11.82
N ALA A 190 -19.16 -43.91 -11.81
CA ALA A 190 -19.87 -44.31 -10.60
C ALA A 190 -19.19 -45.47 -9.89
N SER A 191 -18.34 -46.24 -10.59
CA SER A 191 -17.46 -47.25 -9.97
C SER A 191 -16.41 -46.64 -9.03
N VAL A 192 -16.19 -45.32 -9.09
CA VAL A 192 -15.30 -44.58 -8.19
C VAL A 192 -15.96 -44.31 -6.84
N TYR A 193 -17.29 -44.41 -6.72
CA TYR A 193 -18.01 -44.19 -5.48
C TYR A 193 -18.69 -45.47 -4.96
N PRO A 194 -18.39 -45.97 -3.74
CA PRO A 194 -17.40 -45.52 -2.77
C PRO A 194 -16.08 -46.31 -2.92
N PHE A 195 -15.14 -45.76 -3.67
CA PHE A 195 -13.69 -46.02 -3.70
C PHE A 195 -13.21 -47.49 -3.78
N ARG A 196 -13.12 -48.08 -4.99
CA ARG A 196 -12.28 -49.30 -5.15
C ARG A 196 -11.35 -49.46 -6.36
N SER A 197 -11.35 -48.65 -7.43
CA SER A 197 -10.31 -48.91 -8.46
C SER A 197 -10.00 -47.86 -9.53
N ALA A 198 -10.83 -46.84 -9.77
CA ALA A 198 -10.58 -45.90 -10.88
C ALA A 198 -10.37 -44.47 -10.36
N GLU A 199 -9.26 -43.86 -10.76
CA GLU A 199 -9.02 -42.43 -10.56
C GLU A 199 -9.91 -41.62 -11.52
N PRO A 200 -10.38 -40.42 -11.11
CA PRO A 200 -11.05 -39.50 -12.03
C PRO A 200 -10.17 -39.19 -13.24
N VAL A 201 -10.77 -39.14 -14.42
CA VAL A 201 -10.07 -38.79 -15.66
C VAL A 201 -10.11 -37.28 -15.85
N SER A 202 -8.95 -36.65 -15.99
CA SER A 202 -8.84 -35.20 -16.25
C SER A 202 -8.78 -34.88 -17.74
N PHE A 203 -9.31 -33.71 -18.09
CA PHE A 203 -9.25 -33.13 -19.43
C PHE A 203 -8.50 -31.79 -19.35
N PRO A 204 -7.16 -31.79 -19.39
CA PRO A 204 -6.35 -30.59 -19.11
C PRO A 204 -6.52 -29.47 -20.14
N ASN A 205 -6.97 -29.81 -21.36
CA ASN A 205 -7.26 -28.85 -22.42
C ASN A 205 -8.56 -28.06 -22.18
N ILE A 206 -9.36 -28.46 -21.20
CA ILE A 206 -10.62 -27.81 -20.84
C ILE A 206 -10.39 -27.09 -19.52
N SER A 207 -10.14 -25.78 -19.60
CA SER A 207 -9.91 -24.97 -18.42
C SER A 207 -11.16 -24.23 -17.97
N THR A 208 -11.26 -24.01 -16.66
CA THR A 208 -12.33 -23.28 -15.99
C THR A 208 -13.74 -23.71 -16.44
N PRO A 209 -14.11 -24.99 -16.31
CA PRO A 209 -15.47 -25.40 -16.65
C PRO A 209 -16.47 -24.87 -15.60
N TYR A 210 -17.63 -24.37 -16.07
CA TYR A 210 -18.69 -23.78 -15.25
C TYR A 210 -20.08 -24.08 -15.83
N GLU A 211 -21.13 -23.91 -15.01
CA GLU A 211 -22.54 -24.08 -15.39
C GLU A 211 -22.86 -25.44 -16.04
N PHE A 212 -22.61 -26.52 -15.29
CA PHE A 212 -22.91 -27.85 -15.78
C PHE A 212 -24.42 -28.11 -15.89
N VAL A 213 -24.87 -28.51 -17.08
CA VAL A 213 -26.28 -28.83 -17.36
C VAL A 213 -26.38 -30.20 -18.02
N SER A 214 -27.26 -31.06 -17.48
CA SER A 214 -27.60 -32.34 -18.10
C SER A 214 -28.59 -32.12 -19.22
N VAL A 215 -28.23 -32.47 -20.47
CA VAL A 215 -29.12 -32.34 -21.63
C VAL A 215 -29.83 -33.66 -21.94
N SER A 216 -29.19 -34.78 -21.62
CA SER A 216 -29.79 -36.12 -21.64
C SER A 216 -29.15 -36.98 -20.54
N ASP A 217 -29.71 -38.17 -20.32
CA ASP A 217 -29.16 -39.15 -19.37
C ASP A 217 -27.69 -39.53 -19.63
N SER A 218 -27.20 -39.32 -20.86
CA SER A 218 -25.82 -39.62 -21.30
C SER A 218 -24.99 -38.40 -21.69
N LYS A 219 -25.51 -37.17 -21.65
CA LYS A 219 -24.78 -35.98 -22.09
C LYS A 219 -24.99 -34.78 -21.18
N ALA A 220 -23.89 -34.12 -20.84
CA ALA A 220 -23.89 -32.83 -20.19
C ALA A 220 -23.15 -31.79 -21.03
N CYS A 221 -23.54 -30.53 -20.88
CA CYS A 221 -22.83 -29.39 -21.46
C CYS A 221 -22.47 -28.37 -20.38
N PHE A 222 -21.45 -27.57 -20.63
CA PHE A 222 -20.90 -26.59 -19.70
C PHE A 222 -20.13 -25.52 -20.49
N GLY A 223 -19.99 -24.33 -19.92
CA GLY A 223 -19.07 -23.31 -20.43
C GLY A 223 -17.64 -23.61 -20.02
N CYS A 224 -16.66 -23.29 -20.87
CA CYS A 224 -15.24 -23.48 -20.56
C CYS A 224 -14.35 -22.51 -21.34
N ALA A 225 -13.08 -22.43 -20.95
CA ALA A 225 -12.03 -21.72 -21.68
C ALA A 225 -11.18 -22.74 -22.46
N SER A 226 -11.23 -22.67 -23.79
CA SER A 226 -10.50 -23.56 -24.68
C SER A 226 -9.24 -22.87 -25.23
N PRO A 227 -8.09 -23.55 -25.31
CA PRO A 227 -6.98 -23.07 -26.10
C PRO A 227 -7.39 -23.05 -27.58
N THR A 228 -7.22 -21.91 -28.24
CA THR A 228 -7.44 -21.76 -29.68
C THR A 228 -6.57 -22.78 -30.43
N GLN A 229 -7.21 -23.66 -31.21
CA GLN A 229 -6.50 -24.61 -32.06
C GLN A 229 -5.77 -23.84 -33.16
N GLY A 230 -4.50 -23.48 -32.95
CA GLY A 230 -3.66 -22.90 -34.00
C GLY A 230 -2.71 -21.80 -33.56
N GLU A 231 -2.89 -21.20 -32.38
CA GLU A 231 -1.91 -20.28 -31.81
C GLU A 231 -0.96 -21.04 -30.88
N GLU A 232 -0.08 -21.88 -31.45
CA GLU A 232 1.20 -22.11 -30.80
C GLU A 232 1.83 -20.71 -30.66
N GLY A 233 1.87 -20.21 -29.42
CA GLY A 233 2.38 -18.87 -29.12
C GLY A 233 3.68 -18.67 -29.88
N VAL A 234 3.68 -17.73 -30.82
CA VAL A 234 4.89 -17.33 -31.49
C VAL A 234 5.81 -16.86 -30.38
N ASP A 235 6.85 -17.66 -30.10
CA ASP A 235 7.90 -17.34 -29.15
C ASP A 235 8.62 -16.10 -29.67
N ASP A 236 8.04 -14.94 -29.37
CA ASP A 236 8.67 -13.66 -29.59
C ASP A 236 9.81 -13.60 -28.58
N LYS A 237 11.02 -13.97 -29.05
CA LYS A 237 12.18 -14.33 -28.22
C LYS A 237 12.62 -13.24 -27.22
N ASP A 238 12.11 -12.03 -27.35
CA ASP A 238 12.50 -10.88 -26.55
C ASP A 238 11.33 -10.23 -25.78
N GLY A 239 10.12 -10.82 -25.78
CA GLY A 239 8.95 -10.31 -25.07
C GLY A 239 8.42 -11.25 -23.97
N PRO A 240 7.76 -10.74 -22.91
CA PRO A 240 7.04 -11.60 -21.99
C PRO A 240 5.94 -12.35 -22.76
N VAL A 241 6.00 -13.69 -22.73
CA VAL A 241 5.01 -14.57 -23.38
C VAL A 241 3.63 -14.16 -22.92
N ARG A 242 2.90 -13.45 -23.79
CA ARG A 242 1.50 -13.10 -23.50
C ARG A 242 0.73 -14.41 -23.52
N PRO A 243 0.01 -14.76 -22.44
CA PRO A 243 -0.76 -15.99 -22.43
C PRO A 243 -1.73 -15.96 -23.60
N ALA A 244 -1.74 -17.03 -24.41
CA ALA A 244 -2.66 -17.19 -25.53
C ALA A 244 -4.07 -16.83 -25.08
N ARG A 245 -4.75 -15.98 -25.85
CA ARG A 245 -6.07 -15.47 -25.49
C ARG A 245 -7.02 -16.67 -25.51
N LYS A 246 -7.49 -17.06 -24.32
CA LYS A 246 -8.43 -18.18 -24.22
C LYS A 246 -9.80 -17.71 -24.65
N GLU A 247 -10.39 -18.41 -25.60
CA GLU A 247 -11.78 -18.18 -25.99
C GLU A 247 -12.70 -18.94 -25.05
N LEU A 248 -13.71 -18.23 -24.54
CA LEU A 248 -14.80 -18.85 -23.80
C LEU A 248 -15.74 -19.51 -24.80
N THR A 249 -16.07 -20.78 -24.59
CA THR A 249 -16.88 -21.59 -25.50
C THR A 249 -17.76 -22.56 -24.72
N ILE A 250 -18.69 -23.20 -25.40
CA ILE A 250 -19.50 -24.30 -24.86
C ILE A 250 -18.87 -25.63 -25.24
N ALA A 251 -18.83 -26.53 -24.27
CA ALA A 251 -18.42 -27.91 -24.46
C ALA A 251 -19.50 -28.87 -24.00
N CYS A 252 -19.68 -29.98 -24.73
CA CYS A 252 -20.55 -31.07 -24.34
C CYS A 252 -19.76 -32.38 -24.22
N SER A 253 -20.09 -33.19 -23.22
CA SER A 253 -19.41 -34.44 -22.93
C SER A 253 -20.39 -35.51 -22.49
N GLY A 254 -20.20 -36.71 -23.04
CA GLY A 254 -20.84 -37.95 -22.57
C GLY A 254 -19.94 -38.76 -21.63
N GLY A 255 -19.02 -38.09 -20.92
CA GLY A 255 -18.10 -38.70 -19.96
C GLY A 255 -16.83 -39.32 -20.56
N LYS A 256 -16.78 -39.64 -21.85
CA LYS A 256 -15.57 -40.19 -22.51
C LYS A 256 -14.81 -39.19 -23.38
N PHE A 257 -15.54 -38.33 -24.08
CA PHE A 257 -14.99 -37.37 -25.02
C PHE A 257 -15.68 -36.03 -24.81
N VAL A 258 -14.93 -34.95 -24.98
CA VAL A 258 -15.45 -33.58 -24.95
C VAL A 258 -15.48 -33.07 -26.39
N ARG A 259 -16.61 -32.50 -26.81
CA ARG A 259 -16.76 -31.78 -28.07
C ARG A 259 -17.01 -30.32 -27.78
N LEU A 260 -16.38 -29.44 -28.55
CA LEU A 260 -16.58 -27.99 -28.49
C LEU A 260 -17.67 -27.58 -29.49
N ALA A 261 -18.38 -26.50 -29.20
CA ALA A 261 -19.33 -25.91 -30.14
C ALA A 261 -18.60 -25.47 -31.42
N ASN A 262 -19.19 -25.75 -32.59
CA ASN A 262 -18.65 -25.27 -33.85
C ASN A 262 -19.02 -23.78 -33.99
N GLN A 263 -18.03 -22.88 -33.91
CA GLN A 263 -18.23 -21.42 -34.07
C GLN A 263 -18.63 -20.99 -35.52
N ASN A 264 -19.21 -21.87 -36.32
CA ASN A 264 -19.27 -21.72 -37.77
C ASN A 264 -20.54 -21.10 -38.34
N SER A 265 -21.59 -20.81 -37.56
CA SER A 265 -22.89 -20.51 -38.18
C SER A 265 -23.01 -19.07 -38.70
N ASP A 266 -22.59 -18.04 -37.95
CA ASP A 266 -22.95 -16.65 -38.29
C ASP A 266 -21.83 -15.60 -38.04
N GLY A 267 -20.59 -16.03 -37.79
CA GLY A 267 -19.46 -15.12 -37.57
C GLY A 267 -19.50 -14.33 -36.24
N VAL A 268 -20.38 -14.70 -35.32
CA VAL A 268 -20.44 -14.13 -33.97
C VAL A 268 -19.51 -14.93 -33.06
N THR A 269 -18.44 -14.28 -32.57
CA THR A 269 -17.53 -14.89 -31.60
C THR A 269 -18.12 -14.83 -30.20
N HIS A 270 -18.05 -15.94 -29.47
CA HIS A 270 -18.42 -15.99 -28.06
C HIS A 270 -17.63 -15.01 -27.21
N GLN A 271 -18.32 -14.29 -26.33
CA GLN A 271 -17.68 -13.41 -25.35
C GLN A 271 -17.60 -14.13 -24.01
N SER A 272 -18.74 -14.57 -23.49
CA SER A 272 -18.86 -15.28 -22.22
C SER A 272 -20.25 -15.93 -22.15
N PRO A 273 -20.40 -17.16 -22.69
CA PRO A 273 -21.62 -17.93 -22.56
C PRO A 273 -22.04 -18.08 -21.09
N HIS A 274 -23.31 -17.94 -20.76
CA HIS A 274 -23.82 -17.99 -19.38
C HIS A 274 -25.30 -18.35 -19.33
N ASN A 275 -25.81 -18.60 -18.13
CA ASN A 275 -27.19 -19.02 -17.86
C ASN A 275 -27.63 -20.27 -18.64
N LEU A 276 -26.80 -21.31 -18.73
CA LEU A 276 -27.13 -22.52 -19.49
C LEU A 276 -28.41 -23.21 -18.97
N ILE A 277 -29.30 -23.64 -19.88
CA ILE A 277 -30.45 -24.51 -19.58
C ILE A 277 -30.61 -25.61 -20.64
N ALA A 278 -31.13 -26.76 -20.25
CA ALA A 278 -31.50 -27.83 -21.18
C ALA A 278 -33.02 -27.90 -21.34
N PHE A 279 -33.50 -27.94 -22.57
CA PHE A 279 -34.92 -28.07 -22.87
C PHE A 279 -35.12 -28.87 -24.16
N ASN A 280 -35.95 -29.91 -24.12
CA ASN A 280 -36.24 -30.81 -25.26
C ASN A 280 -34.99 -31.41 -25.94
N GLY A 281 -33.95 -31.72 -25.18
CA GLY A 281 -32.70 -32.28 -25.72
C GLY A 281 -31.79 -31.26 -26.42
N THR A 282 -32.14 -29.98 -26.37
CA THR A 282 -31.33 -28.85 -26.87
C THR A 282 -30.79 -28.06 -25.68
N LEU A 283 -29.54 -27.61 -25.79
CA LEU A 283 -28.95 -26.68 -24.83
C LEU A 283 -29.28 -25.24 -25.27
N TRP A 284 -29.66 -24.39 -24.33
CA TRP A 284 -29.86 -22.96 -24.55
C TRP A 284 -28.94 -22.18 -23.61
N TYR A 285 -28.40 -21.07 -24.07
CA TYR A 285 -27.58 -20.18 -23.26
C TYR A 285 -27.66 -18.74 -23.73
N LYS A 286 -27.29 -17.84 -22.83
CA LYS A 286 -27.11 -16.42 -23.10
C LYS A 286 -25.64 -16.15 -23.40
N ASP A 287 -25.38 -15.14 -24.21
CA ASP A 287 -24.04 -14.59 -24.38
C ASP A 287 -24.11 -13.07 -24.38
N TYR A 288 -22.97 -12.44 -24.13
CA TYR A 288 -22.83 -11.01 -24.29
C TYR A 288 -22.51 -10.69 -25.75
N PRO A 289 -23.12 -9.64 -26.32
CA PRO A 289 -22.70 -9.17 -27.62
C PRO A 289 -21.26 -8.59 -27.53
N PRO A 290 -20.58 -8.39 -28.67
CA PRO A 290 -19.28 -7.74 -28.70
C PRO A 290 -19.27 -6.41 -27.93
N SER A 291 -18.14 -6.09 -27.28
CA SER A 291 -17.94 -5.15 -26.15
C SER A 291 -18.52 -3.73 -26.21
N ASP A 292 -19.21 -3.35 -27.28
CA ASP A 292 -19.76 -2.01 -27.50
C ASP A 292 -21.28 -2.02 -27.83
N LEU A 293 -21.92 -3.20 -27.85
CA LEU A 293 -23.32 -3.37 -28.23
C LEU A 293 -24.21 -3.69 -27.02
N GLN A 294 -25.46 -3.22 -27.05
CA GLN A 294 -26.45 -3.52 -26.03
C GLN A 294 -27.27 -4.76 -26.38
N GLY A 295 -27.72 -5.48 -25.35
CA GLY A 295 -28.62 -6.63 -25.47
C GLY A 295 -28.01 -7.91 -24.93
N THR A 296 -28.75 -9.00 -25.10
CA THR A 296 -28.32 -10.35 -24.74
C THR A 296 -28.55 -11.25 -25.93
N LEU A 297 -27.51 -11.99 -26.31
CA LEU A 297 -27.61 -12.98 -27.37
C LEU A 297 -28.20 -14.26 -26.79
N ILE A 298 -29.10 -14.90 -27.52
CA ILE A 298 -29.70 -16.18 -27.12
C ILE A 298 -29.37 -17.20 -28.20
N PHE A 299 -28.74 -18.29 -27.77
CA PHE A 299 -28.33 -19.38 -28.63
C PHE A 299 -29.02 -20.67 -28.26
N SER A 300 -29.19 -21.53 -29.26
CA SER A 300 -29.50 -22.95 -29.07
C SER A 300 -28.41 -23.81 -29.69
N LEU A 301 -28.01 -24.86 -29.00
CA LEU A 301 -26.98 -25.79 -29.42
C LEU A 301 -27.54 -27.22 -29.40
N ASP A 302 -27.41 -27.95 -30.50
CA ASP A 302 -27.65 -29.39 -30.53
C ASP A 302 -26.43 -30.13 -29.95
N PRO A 303 -26.53 -30.80 -28.78
CA PRO A 303 -25.41 -31.51 -28.16
C PRO A 303 -24.90 -32.73 -28.95
N SER A 304 -25.55 -33.11 -30.04
CA SER A 304 -25.18 -34.24 -30.89
C SER A 304 -24.30 -33.82 -32.05
N THR A 305 -24.68 -32.75 -32.75
CA THR A 305 -23.93 -32.20 -33.87
C THR A 305 -22.95 -31.10 -33.44
N MET A 306 -23.19 -30.48 -32.29
CA MET A 306 -22.53 -29.24 -31.84
C MET A 306 -22.80 -28.05 -32.77
N ASP A 307 -23.90 -28.11 -33.51
CA ASP A 307 -24.35 -27.01 -34.35
C ASP A 307 -25.12 -26.01 -33.50
N GLU A 308 -24.69 -24.75 -33.60
CA GLU A 308 -25.23 -23.63 -32.87
C GLU A 308 -26.12 -22.77 -33.78
N ILE A 309 -27.21 -22.25 -33.22
CA ILE A 309 -28.12 -21.33 -33.90
C ILE A 309 -28.30 -20.10 -33.02
N CYS A 310 -28.00 -18.91 -33.56
CA CYS A 310 -28.30 -17.63 -32.92
C CYS A 310 -29.78 -17.28 -33.16
N HIS A 311 -30.52 -16.99 -32.09
CA HIS A 311 -31.91 -16.55 -32.16
C HIS A 311 -32.07 -15.03 -32.05
N SER A 312 -30.95 -14.31 -31.88
CA SER A 312 -30.94 -12.87 -31.75
C SER A 312 -30.66 -12.20 -33.09
N THR A 313 -31.39 -11.12 -33.37
CA THR A 313 -31.21 -10.28 -34.55
C THR A 313 -30.66 -8.93 -34.14
N TYR A 314 -29.66 -8.45 -34.87
CA TYR A 314 -29.12 -7.11 -34.67
C TYR A 314 -30.03 -6.08 -35.33
N HIS A 315 -30.52 -5.12 -34.55
CA HIS A 315 -31.30 -3.99 -35.02
C HIS A 315 -30.49 -2.70 -34.85
N GLY A 316 -29.70 -2.35 -35.87
CA GLY A 316 -29.05 -1.06 -36.00
C GLY A 316 -28.96 -0.69 -37.48
N GLU A 317 -28.72 0.59 -37.80
CA GLU A 317 -28.20 0.94 -39.12
C GLU A 317 -26.99 0.04 -39.37
N GLU A 318 -26.90 -0.59 -40.55
CA GLU A 318 -25.75 -1.42 -40.97
C GLU A 318 -24.49 -0.71 -40.55
N ALA A 319 -23.98 -1.09 -39.37
CA ALA A 319 -22.80 -0.49 -38.80
C ALA A 319 -21.74 -1.05 -39.69
N VAL A 320 -21.37 -0.29 -40.75
CA VAL A 320 -20.38 -0.59 -41.79
C VAL A 320 -19.44 -1.61 -41.20
N LEU A 321 -19.76 -2.89 -41.44
CA LEU A 321 -19.14 -4.01 -40.76
C LEU A 321 -17.71 -3.92 -41.22
N TYR A 322 -16.88 -3.40 -40.31
CA TYR A 322 -15.52 -2.94 -40.52
C TYR A 322 -14.92 -3.62 -41.75
N GLY A 323 -14.90 -2.88 -42.85
CA GLY A 323 -14.22 -3.32 -44.05
C GLY A 323 -12.78 -3.60 -43.67
N ASP A 324 -12.41 -4.88 -43.76
CA ASP A 324 -11.05 -5.41 -43.72
C ASP A 324 -10.22 -5.04 -42.47
N GLY A 325 -9.83 -6.05 -41.70
CA GLY A 325 -9.17 -5.95 -40.38
C GLY A 325 -7.77 -5.34 -40.36
N THR A 326 -7.44 -4.42 -41.26
CA THR A 326 -6.10 -3.85 -41.44
C THR A 326 -5.95 -2.41 -40.92
N SER A 327 -7.03 -1.72 -40.54
CA SER A 327 -6.98 -0.30 -40.10
C SER A 327 -7.13 -0.06 -38.59
N ARG A 328 -7.10 -1.12 -37.76
CA ARG A 328 -7.23 -1.02 -36.29
C ARG A 328 -5.91 -0.74 -35.52
N ILE A 329 -4.80 -0.48 -36.21
CA ILE A 329 -3.47 -0.49 -35.57
C ILE A 329 -2.93 0.91 -35.17
N SER A 330 -3.45 2.04 -35.67
CA SER A 330 -2.80 3.34 -35.42
C SER A 330 -3.39 4.22 -34.30
N SER A 331 -4.53 3.86 -33.68
CA SER A 331 -5.15 4.72 -32.67
C SER A 331 -4.65 4.48 -31.24
N SER A 332 -4.03 3.34 -30.92
CA SER A 332 -3.55 3.10 -29.54
C SER A 332 -2.19 3.72 -29.26
N GLU A 333 -1.34 3.93 -30.28
CA GLU A 333 -0.02 4.54 -30.10
C GLU A 333 -0.13 6.02 -29.70
N ASN A 334 -1.09 6.75 -30.27
CA ASN A 334 -1.30 8.18 -29.97
C ASN A 334 -1.77 8.42 -28.53
N GLY A 335 -2.68 7.59 -28.01
CA GLY A 335 -3.18 7.73 -26.64
C GLY A 335 -2.10 7.48 -25.58
N GLN A 336 -1.22 6.50 -25.80
CA GLN A 336 -0.10 6.23 -24.89
C GLN A 336 0.93 7.37 -24.93
N GLU A 337 1.22 7.92 -26.12
CA GLU A 337 2.13 9.07 -26.26
C GLU A 337 1.58 10.31 -25.54
N CYS A 338 0.29 10.63 -25.70
CA CYS A 338 -0.34 11.71 -24.94
C CYS A 338 -0.15 11.51 -23.44
N ARG A 339 -0.50 10.31 -22.94
CA ARG A 339 -0.45 10.00 -21.49
C ARG A 339 0.96 10.20 -20.95
N MET A 340 1.99 9.72 -21.65
CA MET A 340 3.38 9.93 -21.26
C MET A 340 3.75 11.42 -21.19
N ILE A 341 3.36 12.21 -22.20
CA ILE A 341 3.65 13.65 -22.25
C ILE A 341 2.92 14.39 -21.12
N VAL A 342 1.66 14.05 -20.86
CA VAL A 342 0.84 14.69 -19.83
C VAL A 342 1.35 14.33 -18.43
N GLU A 343 1.61 13.07 -18.13
CA GLU A 343 2.13 12.66 -16.81
C GLU A 343 3.53 13.25 -16.53
N ARG A 344 4.37 13.34 -17.56
CA ARG A 344 5.66 14.07 -17.46
C ARG A 344 5.45 15.55 -17.15
N LYS A 345 4.52 16.23 -17.83
CA LYS A 345 4.21 17.65 -17.55
C LYS A 345 3.61 17.85 -16.15
N ARG A 346 2.72 16.94 -15.72
CA ARG A 346 2.12 16.92 -14.38
C ARG A 346 3.20 16.80 -13.31
N SER A 347 4.08 15.82 -13.44
CA SER A 347 5.16 15.57 -12.47
C SER A 347 6.20 16.70 -12.42
N ILE A 348 6.61 17.25 -13.57
CA ILE A 348 7.50 18.42 -13.61
C ILE A 348 6.84 19.63 -12.93
N LEU A 349 5.57 19.92 -13.24
CA LEU A 349 4.90 21.06 -12.61
C LEU A 349 4.69 20.81 -11.11
N ALA A 350 4.31 19.59 -10.69
CA ALA A 350 4.19 19.20 -9.28
C ALA A 350 5.50 19.36 -8.51
N LEU A 351 6.64 19.05 -9.13
CA LEU A 351 7.96 19.26 -8.53
C LEU A 351 8.15 20.72 -8.10
N PHE A 352 7.79 21.69 -8.96
CA PHE A 352 8.00 23.12 -8.71
C PHE A 352 6.87 23.80 -7.94
N THR A 353 5.63 23.35 -8.07
CA THR A 353 4.48 23.95 -7.39
C THR A 353 4.20 23.35 -6.02
N SER A 354 4.62 22.10 -5.78
CA SER A 354 4.32 21.33 -4.56
C SER A 354 5.58 20.88 -3.82
N ALA A 355 6.33 19.95 -4.41
CA ALA A 355 7.34 19.18 -3.67
C ALA A 355 8.52 20.04 -3.19
N LEU A 356 9.08 20.89 -4.08
CA LEU A 356 10.17 21.80 -3.73
C LEU A 356 9.74 22.89 -2.73
N PRO A 357 8.64 23.65 -2.94
CA PRO A 357 8.17 24.62 -1.96
C PRO A 357 7.93 24.02 -0.58
N MET A 358 7.27 22.86 -0.52
CA MET A 358 7.03 22.12 0.74
C MET A 358 8.36 21.79 1.43
N THR A 359 9.33 21.26 0.70
CA THR A 359 10.64 20.88 1.24
C THR A 359 11.41 22.10 1.75
N VAL A 360 11.47 23.18 0.97
CA VAL A 360 12.19 24.41 1.31
C VAL A 360 11.57 25.09 2.53
N VAL A 361 10.25 25.26 2.56
CA VAL A 361 9.55 25.86 3.71
C VAL A 361 9.74 25.01 4.96
N SER A 362 9.66 23.68 4.84
CA SER A 362 9.91 22.76 5.94
C SER A 362 11.31 22.92 6.53
N ILE A 363 12.35 22.96 5.67
CA ILE A 363 13.74 23.14 6.09
C ILE A 363 13.95 24.53 6.72
N LEU A 364 13.34 25.58 6.16
CA LEU A 364 13.45 26.94 6.71
C LEU A 364 12.78 27.08 8.08
N LEU A 365 11.60 26.50 8.26
CA LEU A 365 10.92 26.46 9.55
C LEU A 365 11.67 25.61 10.57
N TRP A 366 12.29 24.51 10.13
CA TRP A 366 13.17 23.73 11.00
C TRP A 366 14.37 24.58 11.44
N ALA A 367 15.10 25.18 10.49
CA ALA A 367 16.33 25.89 10.77
C ALA A 367 16.14 27.22 11.52
N LYS A 368 15.03 27.93 11.29
CA LYS A 368 14.80 29.27 11.90
C LYS A 368 13.87 29.25 13.10
N ARG A 369 12.95 28.31 13.18
CA ARG A 369 11.89 28.27 14.21
C ARG A 369 11.92 27.00 15.05
N ASN A 370 12.82 26.07 14.79
CA ASN A 370 12.95 24.78 15.50
C ASN A 370 11.61 24.04 15.67
N VAL A 371 10.72 24.14 14.69
CA VAL A 371 9.39 23.54 14.79
C VAL A 371 9.51 22.02 14.77
N SER A 372 8.93 21.35 15.77
CA SER A 372 9.13 19.90 16.00
C SER A 372 8.54 19.00 14.91
N THR A 373 7.50 19.43 14.21
CA THR A 373 6.91 18.64 13.12
C THR A 373 7.72 18.72 11.83
N MET A 374 8.74 19.59 11.72
CA MET A 374 9.42 19.82 10.45
C MET A 374 10.31 18.65 10.00
N GLY A 375 10.78 17.81 10.92
CA GLY A 375 11.46 16.56 10.57
C GLY A 375 10.56 15.65 9.72
N LEU A 376 9.27 15.56 10.07
CA LEU A 376 8.26 14.80 9.33
C LEU A 376 8.05 15.40 7.94
N THR A 377 7.72 16.69 7.85
CA THR A 377 7.37 17.33 6.59
C THR A 377 8.56 17.46 5.63
N THR A 378 9.79 17.52 6.15
CA THR A 378 11.00 17.56 5.33
C THR A 378 11.19 16.23 4.60
N TYR A 379 11.04 15.09 5.28
CA TYR A 379 11.16 13.78 4.65
C TYR A 379 10.04 13.53 3.63
N ILE A 380 8.80 13.93 3.94
CA ILE A 380 7.67 13.86 2.99
C ILE A 380 7.98 14.69 1.75
N GLY A 381 8.48 15.92 1.93
CA GLY A 381 8.87 16.81 0.82
C GLY A 381 9.98 16.20 -0.05
N ILE A 382 11.06 15.69 0.56
CA ILE A 382 12.16 15.05 -0.17
C ILE A 382 11.66 13.81 -0.94
N SER A 383 10.78 13.02 -0.34
CA SER A 383 10.18 11.87 -1.02
C SER A 383 9.28 12.29 -2.18
N ALA A 384 8.48 13.35 -2.02
CA ALA A 384 7.67 13.91 -3.09
C ALA A 384 8.53 14.45 -4.24
N VAL A 385 9.70 15.03 -3.95
CA VAL A 385 10.68 15.47 -4.96
C VAL A 385 11.20 14.26 -5.73
N ALA A 386 11.63 13.20 -5.04
CA ALA A 386 12.14 12.00 -5.68
C ALA A 386 11.08 11.30 -6.56
N ILE A 387 9.85 11.19 -6.06
CA ILE A 387 8.70 10.64 -6.81
C ILE A 387 8.41 11.48 -8.05
N SER A 388 8.37 12.81 -7.93
CA SER A 388 8.13 13.70 -9.07
C SER A 388 9.23 13.60 -10.12
N ILE A 389 10.50 13.48 -9.69
CA ILE A 389 11.64 13.25 -10.59
C ILE A 389 11.50 11.91 -11.31
N TYR A 390 11.16 10.84 -10.58
CA TYR A 390 10.97 9.51 -11.18
C TYR A 390 9.87 9.51 -12.25
N ILE A 391 8.67 10.01 -11.92
CA ILE A 391 7.54 10.07 -12.88
C ILE A 391 7.87 11.00 -14.07
N SER A 392 8.71 12.02 -13.87
CA SER A 392 9.17 12.87 -14.97
C SER A 392 10.04 12.09 -15.96
N VAL A 393 10.86 11.16 -15.47
CA VAL A 393 11.74 10.31 -16.30
C VAL A 393 10.94 9.18 -16.94
N ASP A 394 10.21 8.42 -16.13
CA ASP A 394 9.39 7.26 -16.51
C ASP A 394 7.90 7.49 -16.18
N PRO A 395 7.15 8.17 -17.07
CA PRO A 395 5.77 8.55 -16.82
C PRO A 395 4.77 7.39 -16.93
N LEU A 396 5.14 6.26 -17.53
CA LEU A 396 4.28 5.07 -17.59
C LEU A 396 4.26 4.34 -16.25
N GLY A 397 5.37 4.41 -15.51
CA GLY A 397 5.44 3.89 -14.16
C GLY A 397 5.38 2.37 -14.08
N ASP A 398 5.81 1.66 -15.13
CA ASP A 398 5.83 0.18 -15.17
C ASP A 398 6.63 -0.39 -13.98
N ARG A 399 7.61 0.36 -13.48
CA ARG A 399 8.42 0.03 -12.30
C ARG A 399 8.25 1.01 -11.14
N PHE A 400 7.13 1.75 -11.10
CA PHE A 400 6.90 2.74 -10.06
C PHE A 400 6.82 2.12 -8.68
N GLN A 401 6.19 0.94 -8.58
CA GLN A 401 6.13 0.19 -7.33
C GLN A 401 7.55 -0.21 -6.86
N ASP A 402 8.35 -0.84 -7.72
CA ASP A 402 9.75 -1.19 -7.42
C ASP A 402 10.53 0.04 -6.95
N PHE A 403 10.36 1.18 -7.63
CA PHE A 403 10.99 2.44 -7.25
C PHE A 403 10.59 2.87 -5.83
N LEU A 404 9.30 2.84 -5.48
CA LEU A 404 8.84 3.21 -4.15
C LEU A 404 9.38 2.26 -3.06
N GLU A 405 9.39 0.96 -3.34
CA GLU A 405 9.92 -0.08 -2.44
C GLU A 405 11.40 0.19 -2.10
N TRP A 406 12.22 0.42 -3.13
CA TRP A 406 13.63 0.76 -2.96
C TRP A 406 13.84 2.15 -2.34
N TRP A 407 13.07 3.15 -2.77
CA TRP A 407 13.18 4.51 -2.27
C TRP A 407 12.89 4.60 -0.78
N PHE A 408 11.75 4.09 -0.31
CA PHE A 408 11.40 4.17 1.11
C PHE A 408 12.34 3.34 1.99
N SER A 409 12.82 2.19 1.50
CA SER A 409 13.83 1.38 2.19
C SER A 409 15.15 2.14 2.34
N ILE A 410 15.75 2.58 1.23
CA ILE A 410 17.08 3.20 1.25
C ILE A 410 17.02 4.58 1.90
N SER A 411 16.07 5.43 1.50
CA SER A 411 15.96 6.79 2.03
C SER A 411 15.55 6.80 3.50
N GLY A 412 14.67 5.88 3.93
CA GLY A 412 14.29 5.73 5.33
C GLY A 412 15.48 5.31 6.20
N ALA A 413 16.27 4.34 5.73
CA ALA A 413 17.49 3.90 6.42
C ALA A 413 18.54 5.04 6.52
N LEU A 414 18.79 5.75 5.42
CA LEU A 414 19.73 6.88 5.41
C LEU A 414 19.24 8.02 6.32
N TRP A 415 17.95 8.32 6.29
CA TRP A 415 17.34 9.34 7.15
C TRP A 415 17.49 8.99 8.63
N LEU A 416 17.19 7.73 9.00
CA LEU A 416 17.42 7.23 10.36
C LEU A 416 18.88 7.35 10.77
N ALA A 417 19.81 6.93 9.92
CA ALA A 417 21.24 7.00 10.22
C ALA A 417 21.69 8.44 10.49
N ILE A 418 21.30 9.39 9.64
CA ILE A 418 21.63 10.81 9.78
C ILE A 418 21.05 11.39 11.08
N LEU A 419 19.75 11.17 11.33
CA LEU A 419 19.11 11.72 12.53
C LEU A 419 19.63 11.06 13.81
N THR A 420 20.01 9.79 13.76
CA THR A 420 20.63 9.09 14.88
C THR A 420 22.00 9.66 15.21
N ASP A 421 22.84 9.92 14.19
CA ASP A 421 24.13 10.58 14.38
C ASP A 421 23.95 11.98 14.99
N ILE A 422 22.98 12.77 14.49
CA ILE A 422 22.64 14.08 15.06
C ILE A 422 22.17 13.95 16.52
N PHE A 423 21.38 12.90 16.83
CA PHE A 423 20.85 12.66 18.18
C PHE A 423 21.97 12.40 19.19
N PHE A 424 22.92 11.53 18.85
CA PHE A 424 24.03 11.20 19.74
C PHE A 424 25.16 12.23 19.73
N SER A 425 25.26 13.08 18.71
CA SER A 425 26.26 14.14 18.65
C SER A 425 26.08 15.23 19.73
N ASN A 426 25.00 15.20 20.51
CA ASN A 426 24.71 16.13 21.62
C ASN A 426 24.95 17.60 21.23
N ARG A 427 24.54 17.99 20.01
CA ARG A 427 24.68 19.38 19.57
C ARG A 427 23.72 20.24 20.39
N PRO A 428 24.22 21.19 21.20
CA PRO A 428 23.36 21.98 22.10
C PRO A 428 22.35 22.87 21.37
N SER A 429 22.52 23.06 20.06
CA SER A 429 21.67 23.90 19.22
C SER A 429 20.48 23.17 18.58
N VAL A 430 20.36 21.84 18.72
CA VAL A 430 19.31 21.07 18.04
C VAL A 430 18.27 20.61 19.06
N ASP A 431 17.04 21.09 18.88
CA ASP A 431 15.93 20.63 19.71
C ASP A 431 15.63 19.14 19.50
N LEU A 432 15.44 18.43 20.60
CA LEU A 432 15.17 16.98 20.60
C LEU A 432 13.84 16.63 19.95
N ALA A 433 12.82 17.49 20.10
CA ALA A 433 11.48 17.19 19.60
C ALA A 433 11.42 17.02 18.06
N PRO A 434 11.99 17.93 17.23
CA PRO A 434 12.10 17.72 15.79
C PRO A 434 12.78 16.42 15.39
N LEU A 435 13.83 16.07 16.13
CA LEU A 435 14.63 14.89 15.86
C LEU A 435 13.85 13.60 16.13
N VAL A 436 13.08 13.56 17.21
CA VAL A 436 12.19 12.43 17.54
C VAL A 436 11.13 12.21 16.46
N TRP A 437 10.51 13.28 15.96
CA TRP A 437 9.54 13.19 14.87
C TRP A 437 10.17 12.64 13.58
N GLY A 438 11.34 13.17 13.23
CA GLY A 438 12.10 12.69 12.08
C GLY A 438 12.50 11.22 12.22
N LEU A 439 12.95 10.78 13.40
CA LEU A 439 13.32 9.39 13.67
C LEU A 439 12.11 8.46 13.55
N ASN A 440 10.96 8.84 14.13
CA ASN A 440 9.73 8.04 14.05
C ASN A 440 9.26 7.87 12.61
N LEU A 441 9.26 8.95 11.82
CA LEU A 441 8.87 8.85 10.41
C LEU A 441 9.86 8.05 9.58
N GLY A 442 11.17 8.26 9.78
CA GLY A 442 12.21 7.48 9.11
C GLY A 442 12.07 5.99 9.41
N ALA A 443 11.76 5.64 10.66
CA ALA A 443 11.52 4.27 11.09
C ALA A 443 10.29 3.66 10.41
N LEU A 444 9.20 4.41 10.33
CA LEU A 444 7.99 3.97 9.64
C LEU A 444 8.25 3.76 8.15
N ALA A 445 8.86 4.75 7.48
CA ALA A 445 9.17 4.68 6.06
C ALA A 445 10.14 3.52 5.74
N PHE A 446 11.19 3.36 6.54
CA PHE A 446 12.12 2.24 6.42
C PHE A 446 11.41 0.90 6.60
N MET A 447 10.60 0.74 7.65
CA MET A 447 9.87 -0.49 7.91
C MET A 447 8.90 -0.82 6.78
N THR A 448 8.09 0.14 6.34
CA THR A 448 7.13 -0.04 5.23
C THR A 448 7.86 -0.37 3.92
N GLY A 449 8.96 0.34 3.63
CA GLY A 449 9.82 0.05 2.48
C GLY A 449 10.34 -1.38 2.53
N MET A 450 10.87 -1.82 3.67
CA MET A 450 11.41 -3.18 3.84
C MET A 450 10.34 -4.26 3.74
N ILE A 451 9.13 -4.03 4.28
CA ILE A 451 7.99 -4.97 4.13
C ILE A 451 7.62 -5.12 2.66
N ALA A 452 7.55 -4.01 1.92
CA ALA A 452 7.20 -4.02 0.51
C ALA A 452 8.33 -4.65 -0.35
N LEU A 453 9.58 -4.23 -0.14
CA LEU A 453 10.77 -4.74 -0.84
C LEU A 453 11.01 -6.23 -0.63
N THR A 454 10.74 -6.75 0.58
CA THR A 454 10.84 -8.20 0.83
C THR A 454 9.67 -8.96 0.20
N GLY A 455 8.59 -8.29 -0.20
CA GLY A 455 7.39 -8.92 -0.78
C GLY A 455 6.75 -9.93 0.17
N VAL A 456 6.93 -9.75 1.48
CA VAL A 456 6.56 -10.74 2.51
C VAL A 456 5.05 -11.01 2.57
N LEU A 457 4.25 -10.03 2.15
CA LEU A 457 2.80 -10.13 2.06
C LEU A 457 2.32 -10.84 0.79
N GLN A 458 3.17 -10.96 -0.24
CA GLN A 458 2.84 -11.60 -1.51
C GLN A 458 3.36 -13.03 -1.56
N GLU A 459 4.58 -13.26 -1.10
CA GLU A 459 5.25 -14.55 -1.11
C GLU A 459 5.68 -14.94 0.32
N ASP A 460 4.96 -15.89 0.92
CA ASP A 460 5.28 -16.37 2.27
C ASP A 460 6.45 -17.36 2.26
N THR A 461 7.66 -16.86 2.09
CA THR A 461 8.89 -17.68 2.16
C THR A 461 9.69 -17.38 3.42
N LEU A 462 10.22 -18.43 4.07
CA LEU A 462 10.93 -18.32 5.37
C LEU A 462 12.06 -17.29 5.34
N TRP A 463 12.89 -17.31 4.29
CA TRP A 463 14.06 -16.44 4.20
C TRP A 463 13.70 -14.95 4.08
N ARG A 464 12.59 -14.59 3.43
CA ARG A 464 12.13 -13.19 3.30
C ARG A 464 11.81 -12.60 4.67
N TRP A 465 11.12 -13.36 5.51
CA TRP A 465 10.84 -12.98 6.89
C TRP A 465 12.10 -12.91 7.75
N LEU A 466 13.02 -13.86 7.60
CA LEU A 466 14.31 -13.81 8.31
C LEU A 466 15.07 -12.53 7.93
N LEU A 467 15.10 -12.19 6.64
CA LEU A 467 15.72 -10.97 6.13
C LEU A 467 15.04 -9.72 6.70
N LEU A 468 13.70 -9.67 6.72
CA LEU A 468 12.94 -8.57 7.28
C LEU A 468 13.22 -8.37 8.78
N ASN A 469 13.28 -9.45 9.55
CA ASN A 469 13.60 -9.39 10.98
C ASN A 469 15.01 -8.87 11.25
N VAL A 470 16.00 -9.43 10.55
CA VAL A 470 17.41 -9.11 10.77
C VAL A 470 17.75 -7.72 10.26
N LEU A 471 17.19 -7.31 9.11
CA LEU A 471 17.53 -6.02 8.50
C LEU A 471 16.60 -4.87 8.93
N SER A 472 15.37 -5.13 9.37
CA SER A 472 14.40 -4.10 9.73
C SER A 472 14.08 -4.09 11.23
N PHE A 473 13.41 -5.12 11.73
CA PHE A 473 12.85 -5.08 13.08
C PHE A 473 13.91 -5.09 14.20
N ALA A 474 14.97 -5.88 14.07
CA ALA A 474 16.04 -5.92 15.06
C ALA A 474 16.82 -4.58 15.14
N PRO A 475 17.27 -3.97 14.01
CA PRO A 475 17.87 -2.64 14.03
C PRO A 475 16.95 -1.57 14.61
N LEU A 476 15.66 -1.58 14.30
CA LEU A 476 14.69 -0.65 14.88
C LEU A 476 14.53 -0.84 16.40
N GLY A 477 14.57 -2.08 16.89
CA GLY A 477 14.58 -2.37 18.32
C GLY A 477 15.83 -1.85 19.04
N VAL A 478 17.02 -2.09 18.46
CA VAL A 478 18.28 -1.56 18.97
C VAL A 478 18.25 -0.03 18.97
N LEU A 479 17.81 0.59 17.87
CA LEU A 479 17.74 2.04 17.77
C LEU A 479 16.71 2.63 18.74
N GLY A 480 15.54 2.00 18.90
CA GLY A 480 14.49 2.43 19.82
C GLY A 480 14.94 2.38 21.28
N THR A 481 15.67 1.33 21.67
CA THR A 481 16.27 1.26 23.02
C THR A 481 17.34 2.32 23.22
N ALA A 482 18.20 2.50 22.22
CA ALA A 482 19.28 3.47 22.23
C ALA A 482 18.79 4.91 22.36
N THR A 483 17.75 5.28 21.61
CA THR A 483 17.21 6.64 21.56
C THR A 483 16.07 6.89 22.56
N ASN A 484 15.69 5.87 23.33
CA ASN A 484 14.54 5.88 24.24
C ASN A 484 13.22 6.27 23.53
N GLN A 485 13.03 5.77 22.31
CA GLN A 485 11.84 6.04 21.51
C GLN A 485 10.90 4.84 21.53
N ILE A 486 9.79 4.98 22.26
CA ILE A 486 8.77 3.94 22.40
C ILE A 486 8.16 3.57 21.04
N PHE A 487 8.00 4.53 20.13
CA PHE A 487 7.44 4.25 18.81
C PHE A 487 8.30 3.27 17.99
N LEU A 488 9.63 3.42 17.99
CA LEU A 488 10.53 2.46 17.34
C LEU A 488 10.46 1.07 17.97
N LEU A 489 10.33 1.01 19.31
CA LEU A 489 10.14 -0.25 20.02
C LEU A 489 8.78 -0.89 19.69
N LEU A 490 7.74 -0.09 19.50
CA LEU A 490 6.43 -0.56 19.05
C LEU A 490 6.50 -1.16 17.65
N LEU A 491 7.20 -0.52 16.71
CA LEU A 491 7.41 -1.07 15.36
C LEU A 491 8.16 -2.41 15.40
N CYS A 492 9.18 -2.52 16.25
CA CYS A 492 9.88 -3.79 16.49
C CYS A 492 8.94 -4.87 17.07
N ALA A 493 8.11 -4.50 18.05
CA ALA A 493 7.13 -5.42 18.65
C ALA A 493 6.04 -5.87 17.66
N LEU A 494 5.61 -5.00 16.75
CA LEU A 494 4.70 -5.36 15.66
C LEU A 494 5.33 -6.39 14.71
N GLY A 495 6.63 -6.30 14.46
CA GLY A 495 7.39 -7.31 13.73
C GLY A 495 7.33 -8.69 14.40
N PHE A 496 7.64 -8.74 15.70
CA PHE A 496 7.52 -9.99 16.47
C PHE A 496 6.09 -10.52 16.53
N LEU A 497 5.08 -9.64 16.59
CA LEU A 497 3.68 -10.05 16.53
C LEU A 497 3.36 -10.70 15.18
N ALA A 498 3.79 -10.10 14.07
CA ALA A 498 3.59 -10.66 12.73
C ALA A 498 4.27 -12.02 12.57
N ASP A 499 5.51 -12.18 13.04
CA ASP A 499 6.20 -13.47 13.08
C ASP A 499 5.45 -14.51 13.90
N SER A 500 4.84 -14.11 15.01
CA SER A 500 4.09 -15.02 15.89
C SER A 500 2.82 -15.52 15.23
N PHE A 501 2.12 -14.64 14.50
CA PHE A 501 0.96 -15.05 13.68
C PHE A 501 1.36 -16.05 12.60
N ARG A 502 2.48 -15.79 11.92
CA ARG A 502 3.00 -16.69 10.88
C ARG A 502 3.47 -18.03 11.44
N LEU A 503 4.15 -18.02 12.58
CA LEU A 503 4.56 -19.24 13.25
C LEU A 503 3.33 -20.07 13.65
N ALA A 504 2.27 -19.41 14.13
CA ALA A 504 1.02 -20.08 14.43
C ALA A 504 0.37 -20.69 13.18
N SER A 505 0.29 -19.96 12.06
CA SER A 505 -0.26 -20.50 10.81
C SER A 505 0.53 -21.70 10.30
N TRP A 506 1.86 -21.66 10.39
CA TRP A 506 2.72 -22.79 10.04
C TRP A 506 2.46 -24.05 10.88
N PHE A 507 2.20 -23.91 12.18
CA PHE A 507 1.80 -25.05 13.02
C PHE A 507 0.40 -25.59 12.68
N VAL A 508 -0.51 -24.71 12.26
CA VAL A 508 -1.88 -25.07 11.90
C VAL A 508 -1.94 -25.87 10.61
N GLU A 509 -1.09 -25.56 9.62
CA GLU A 509 -1.03 -26.29 8.34
C GLU A 509 -0.77 -27.81 8.51
N GLY A 510 -0.07 -28.20 9.57
CA GLY A 510 0.22 -29.61 9.89
C GLY A 510 -0.79 -30.27 10.83
N ALA A 511 -1.81 -29.56 11.31
CA ALA A 511 -2.66 -30.00 12.41
C ALA A 511 -4.11 -30.28 11.97
N SER A 512 -4.86 -31.03 12.80
CA SER A 512 -6.29 -31.26 12.53
C SER A 512 -7.12 -29.98 12.76
N PRO A 513 -8.20 -29.72 12.02
CA PRO A 513 -9.01 -28.50 12.16
C PRO A 513 -9.51 -28.22 13.60
N ASN A 514 -9.77 -29.27 14.38
CA ASN A 514 -10.24 -29.13 15.75
C ASN A 514 -9.21 -28.55 16.73
N VAL A 515 -7.92 -28.51 16.36
CA VAL A 515 -6.84 -27.98 17.21
C VAL A 515 -6.29 -26.62 16.73
N GLU A 516 -6.83 -26.07 15.65
CA GLU A 516 -6.38 -24.81 15.07
C GLU A 516 -6.44 -23.64 16.08
N VAL A 517 -7.60 -23.43 16.70
CA VAL A 517 -7.79 -22.35 17.68
C VAL A 517 -6.89 -22.51 18.91
N PRO A 518 -6.79 -23.70 19.55
CA PRO A 518 -5.81 -23.93 20.61
C PRO A 518 -4.35 -23.64 20.20
N ILE A 519 -3.94 -24.00 18.98
CA ILE A 519 -2.58 -23.74 18.49
C ILE A 519 -2.34 -22.23 18.39
N TYR A 520 -3.22 -21.48 17.74
CA TYR A 520 -3.12 -20.01 17.67
C TYR A 520 -3.04 -19.39 19.06
N PHE A 521 -3.92 -19.80 19.98
CA PHE A 521 -3.92 -19.29 21.35
C PHE A 521 -2.58 -19.55 22.06
N LEU A 522 -2.07 -20.79 22.02
CA LEU A 522 -0.83 -21.15 22.70
C LEU A 522 0.39 -20.42 22.14
N VAL A 523 0.52 -20.36 20.81
CA VAL A 523 1.64 -19.69 20.14
C VAL A 523 1.61 -18.20 20.43
N LEU A 524 0.46 -17.54 20.27
CA LEU A 524 0.32 -16.10 20.53
C LEU A 524 0.47 -15.75 22.01
N ALA A 525 -0.02 -16.59 22.93
CA ALA A 525 0.15 -16.38 24.37
C ALA A 525 1.63 -16.50 24.78
N PHE A 526 2.34 -17.53 24.31
CA PHE A 526 3.76 -17.69 24.58
C PHE A 526 4.57 -16.54 23.99
N ALA A 527 4.29 -16.16 22.73
CA ALA A 527 4.90 -15.02 22.09
C ALA A 527 4.66 -13.71 22.85
N GLY A 528 3.41 -13.46 23.29
CA GLY A 528 3.08 -12.26 24.06
C GLY A 528 3.85 -12.17 25.38
N LEU A 529 4.03 -13.30 26.08
CA LEU A 529 4.87 -13.38 27.28
C LEU A 529 6.35 -13.17 26.94
N SER A 530 6.86 -13.75 25.85
CA SER A 530 8.23 -13.55 25.39
C SER A 530 8.53 -12.10 25.01
N ILE A 531 7.65 -11.45 24.24
CA ILE A 531 7.78 -10.03 23.86
C ILE A 531 7.76 -9.14 25.09
N SER A 532 6.85 -9.41 26.05
CA SER A 532 6.77 -8.67 27.31
C SER A 532 8.03 -8.83 28.17
N GLY A 533 8.52 -10.07 28.30
CA GLY A 533 9.76 -10.38 29.02
C GLY A 533 10.99 -9.74 28.37
N PHE A 534 11.06 -9.75 27.04
CA PHE A 534 12.11 -9.08 26.28
C PHE A 534 12.06 -7.56 26.46
N GLY A 535 10.88 -6.94 26.39
CA GLY A 535 10.70 -5.51 26.66
C GLY A 535 11.13 -5.12 28.07
N TRP A 536 10.78 -5.92 29.08
CA TRP A 536 11.25 -5.72 30.46
C TRP A 536 12.77 -5.83 30.59
N PHE A 537 13.39 -6.82 29.93
CA PHE A 537 14.84 -7.00 29.92
C PHE A 537 15.56 -5.81 29.26
N LEU A 538 15.07 -5.36 28.11
CA LEU A 538 15.60 -4.19 27.40
C LEU A 538 15.51 -2.93 28.26
N ASN A 539 14.37 -2.70 28.93
CA ASN A 539 14.19 -1.57 29.84
C ASN A 539 15.24 -1.57 30.97
N ARG A 540 15.53 -2.73 31.58
CA ARG A 540 16.57 -2.84 32.61
C ARG A 540 17.99 -2.54 32.09
N ARG A 541 18.27 -2.87 30.84
CA ARG A 541 19.58 -2.67 30.20
C ARG A 541 19.69 -1.34 29.45
N GLN A 542 18.61 -0.56 29.38
CA GLN A 542 18.51 0.60 28.51
C GLN A 542 19.59 1.65 28.79
N ALA A 543 19.85 1.99 30.06
CA ALA A 543 20.89 2.95 30.43
C ALA A 543 22.29 2.50 29.98
N MET A 544 22.59 1.21 30.09
CA MET A 544 23.86 0.63 29.67
C MET A 544 24.01 0.61 28.15
N ILE A 545 22.94 0.29 27.42
CA ILE A 545 22.89 0.31 25.95
C ILE A 545 23.07 1.74 25.45
N HIS A 546 22.31 2.69 26.00
CA HIS A 546 22.42 4.11 25.68
C HIS A 546 23.83 4.64 25.91
N ALA A 547 24.44 4.36 27.08
CA ALA A 547 25.79 4.82 27.39
C ALA A 547 26.88 4.18 26.50
N SER A 548 26.70 2.94 26.08
CA SER A 548 27.63 2.26 25.16
C SER A 548 27.52 2.83 23.75
N LEU A 549 26.30 3.06 23.26
CA LEU A 549 26.06 3.62 21.94
C LEU A 549 26.46 5.09 21.86
N SER A 550 26.15 5.91 22.88
CA SER A 550 26.62 7.30 22.95
C SER A 550 28.14 7.36 22.85
N ARG A 551 28.87 6.53 23.60
CA ARG A 551 30.34 6.44 23.50
C ARG A 551 30.81 6.03 22.11
N TRP A 552 30.15 5.06 21.49
CA TRP A 552 30.51 4.61 20.15
C TRP A 552 30.29 5.72 19.10
N PHE A 553 29.14 6.40 19.14
CA PHE A 553 28.83 7.52 18.26
C PHE A 553 29.76 8.71 18.52
N GLU A 554 30.07 9.04 19.78
CA GLU A 554 31.04 10.09 20.10
C GLU A 554 32.44 9.80 19.53
N GLN A 555 32.81 8.53 19.40
CA GLN A 555 34.09 8.10 18.83
C GLN A 555 34.08 8.12 17.29
N HIS A 556 32.96 7.76 16.66
CA HIS A 556 32.86 7.53 15.21
C HIS A 556 32.04 8.58 14.44
N SER A 557 31.43 9.56 15.12
CA SER A 557 30.57 10.54 14.47
C SER A 557 31.35 11.32 13.42
N LEU A 558 30.77 11.43 12.24
CA LEU A 558 31.28 12.23 11.12
C LEU A 558 31.40 13.71 11.50
N SER A 559 30.65 14.15 12.51
CA SER A 559 30.67 15.52 13.00
C SER A 559 31.93 15.91 13.78
N ARG A 560 32.80 14.94 14.12
CA ARG A 560 34.03 15.17 14.91
C ARG A 560 35.10 15.99 14.19
N VAL A 561 34.96 16.21 12.88
CA VAL A 561 35.98 16.76 11.97
C VAL A 561 36.38 18.22 12.26
N ARG A 562 35.79 18.93 13.22
CA ARG A 562 36.18 20.33 13.46
C ARG A 562 35.95 20.86 14.88
N ARG A 563 36.35 20.12 15.91
CA ARG A 563 36.96 20.83 17.04
C ARG A 563 38.38 21.12 16.61
N VAL A 564 38.56 22.24 15.91
CA VAL A 564 39.82 22.96 15.99
C VAL A 564 39.93 23.26 17.47
N ASP A 565 40.80 22.52 18.16
CA ASP A 565 41.21 22.92 19.50
C ASP A 565 41.49 24.41 19.37
N PRO A 566 40.79 25.29 20.12
CA PRO A 566 40.94 26.73 19.98
C PRO A 566 42.43 26.98 19.94
N GLU A 567 42.90 27.41 18.76
CA GLU A 567 44.31 27.60 18.45
C GLU A 567 44.91 28.24 19.68
N TYR A 568 45.79 27.50 20.35
CA TYR A 568 46.38 27.89 21.61
C TYR A 568 47.04 29.23 21.34
N ASP A 569 46.35 30.34 21.65
CA ASP A 569 46.81 31.67 21.36
C ASP A 569 48.00 31.91 22.28
N PRO A 570 49.24 31.77 21.78
CA PRO A 570 50.41 31.78 22.65
C PRO A 570 50.60 33.18 23.26
N LEU A 571 49.84 34.19 22.81
CA LEU A 571 49.88 35.56 23.32
C LEU A 571 49.09 35.77 24.63
N GLN A 572 48.23 34.83 25.06
CA GLN A 572 47.59 34.93 26.39
C GLN A 572 48.44 34.31 27.52
N ALA A 573 49.49 33.55 27.22
CA ALA A 573 50.35 32.94 28.23
C ALA A 573 51.31 33.95 28.91
N ASP A 574 51.61 35.09 28.28
CA ASP A 574 52.57 36.07 28.82
C ASP A 574 51.95 37.13 29.75
N ALA A 575 50.61 37.25 29.82
CA ALA A 575 49.95 38.25 30.65
C ALA A 575 49.72 37.79 32.11
N SER A 576 49.76 36.49 32.40
CA SER A 576 49.47 35.95 33.76
C SER A 576 50.71 35.69 34.63
N SER A 577 51.92 36.03 34.16
CA SER A 577 53.18 35.80 34.90
C SER A 577 53.51 36.89 35.96
N SER A 578 52.67 37.91 36.16
CA SER A 578 52.98 39.03 37.07
C SER A 578 51.92 39.29 38.16
N ARG A 579 51.66 38.31 39.03
CA ARG A 579 51.09 38.56 40.39
C ARG A 579 51.42 37.42 41.33
N SER A 580 52.61 37.48 41.92
CA SER A 580 52.83 37.87 43.33
C SER A 580 52.30 36.86 44.35
N SER A 581 53.19 35.95 44.72
CA SER A 581 53.44 35.44 46.07
C SER A 581 52.54 35.97 47.20
N HIS A 582 51.72 35.10 47.77
CA HIS A 582 51.37 35.14 49.19
C HIS A 582 51.40 33.70 49.76
N PRO A 583 52.26 33.41 50.77
CA PRO A 583 52.31 32.12 51.44
C PRO A 583 51.54 32.19 52.76
N SER A 584 50.53 31.34 52.92
CA SER A 584 49.88 31.03 54.20
C SER A 584 48.94 29.86 53.95
N SER A 585 48.81 28.82 54.74
CA SER A 585 49.54 28.29 55.89
C SER A 585 48.99 26.87 56.03
N GLN A 586 49.83 25.97 56.53
CA GLN A 586 49.50 24.59 56.84
C GLN A 586 48.18 24.46 57.64
N GLY A 587 47.40 23.43 57.30
CA GLY A 587 46.28 22.93 58.06
C GLY A 587 46.15 21.45 57.75
N GLU A 588 46.96 20.64 58.43
CA GLU A 588 46.81 19.19 58.50
C GLU A 588 45.44 18.83 59.07
N GLY A 589 44.80 17.83 58.47
CA GLY A 589 43.53 17.28 58.93
C GLY A 589 43.30 15.92 58.28
N SER A 590 43.98 14.90 58.80
CA SER A 590 43.67 13.50 58.55
C SER A 590 42.28 13.19 59.07
N PHE A 591 41.44 12.51 58.30
CA PHE A 591 40.41 11.65 58.87
C PHE A 591 40.15 10.48 57.92
N ASP A 592 40.48 9.29 58.42
CA ASP A 592 40.05 7.98 57.94
C ASP A 592 38.54 7.79 58.16
N ASP A 593 37.88 7.03 57.28
CA ASP A 593 36.82 6.03 57.55
C ASP A 593 36.27 5.57 56.17
N VAL A 594 36.51 4.35 55.69
CA VAL A 594 35.91 3.05 56.07
C VAL A 594 34.38 3.08 56.07
N GLY A 595 33.75 2.32 55.15
CA GLY A 595 32.43 1.73 55.41
C GLY A 595 31.49 1.54 54.22
N ALA A 596 31.42 0.26 53.78
CA ALA A 596 30.32 -0.46 53.11
C ALA A 596 29.97 -0.14 51.64
#